data_AF-A0A7K3L1F4-F1
#
_entry.id   AF-A0A7K3L1F4-F1
#
_cell.length_a   1.000
_cell.length_b   1.000
_cell.length_c   1.000
_cell.angle_alpha   90.00
_cell.angle_beta   90.00
_cell.angle_gamma   90.00
#
_symmetry.space_group_name_H-M   'P 1'
#
loop_
_entity.id
_entity.type
_entity.pdbx_description
1 polymer ?
#
loop_
_entity_poly.entity_id
_entity_poly.type
_entity_poly.pdbx_seq_one_letter_code
_entity_poly.pdbx_strand_id
1 'polypeptide(L)'
;MNKTPCFPPVFSGSALRALGRLASVVLAAMMLLALVPASALALDTAKCTARPNGSTGSEVYGGTETRVTWEGQAAADEAITGLSIVFPRGTTFNDDTTGKARITLLTADQSQRLGFLDADYSLDGETFTATLDEPAQAGGYLRVEIYGVFFPVAGGEMALNGSYALEDGTTLPVEDIQPLTVTGVSTTGQITSWLSDQEWVQAWNSNRFLRMFLNPVIIVDSFPIVFQGFLMAVAIVAIAFPLAIPLGLCLSLMRMAKLRVLRGLASLYVNVVRGTPLFLQIYIAFFGLPLAGLSIDKFPLGVIVLAMNSAAYLCEIFRAGIQSIPAGQNEAARSLGMNAAQTMIFVIIPQTVRRVIPTMTSEFILLYKDTSMLAAVGVMEVVMYAKTIVASTGSITPYIVAACFYLVITLPLAKVVGRLEARLAGGGRRRKRQGGAGAARPLQGTDSAGVTAYVTDALTSQPVIKNDAPDAGR
;
A
#
# COMPACT_ATOMS: atom_id res chain seq x y z
N MET A 1 -39.85 64.83 54.85
CA MET A 1 -39.70 63.70 55.81
C MET A 1 -38.66 62.79 55.17
N ASN A 2 -37.49 62.48 55.71
CA ASN A 2 -37.13 62.08 57.07
C ASN A 2 -35.65 62.41 57.35
N LYS A 3 -35.30 62.52 58.63
CA LYS A 3 -33.99 62.89 59.18
C LYS A 3 -32.99 61.71 59.25
N THR A 4 -31.70 62.07 59.16
CA THR A 4 -30.49 61.52 59.85
C THR A 4 -29.90 60.15 59.44
N PRO A 5 -28.59 59.87 59.68
CA PRO A 5 -27.60 60.62 60.49
C PRO A 5 -26.21 60.86 59.86
N CYS A 6 -25.47 61.76 60.53
CA CYS A 6 -24.06 62.09 60.35
C CYS A 6 -23.16 61.01 60.99
N PHE A 7 -22.14 60.53 60.26
CA PHE A 7 -20.97 59.81 60.81
C PHE A 7 -19.71 60.66 60.57
N PRO A 8 -18.77 60.78 61.53
CA PRO A 8 -17.54 61.54 61.35
C PRO A 8 -16.55 60.79 60.42
N PRO A 9 -15.79 61.49 59.56
CA PRO A 9 -14.76 60.85 58.76
C PRO A 9 -13.57 60.46 59.65
N VAL A 10 -13.44 59.16 59.90
CA VAL A 10 -12.21 58.55 60.42
C VAL A 10 -11.22 58.47 59.25
N PHE A 11 -9.96 58.82 59.50
CA PHE A 11 -8.80 58.90 58.60
C PHE A 11 -8.47 60.30 58.06
N SER A 12 -7.51 60.95 58.73
CA SER A 12 -6.89 62.20 58.28
C SER A 12 -6.09 61.99 56.99
N GLY A 13 -6.12 62.96 56.09
CA GLY A 13 -5.50 62.90 54.75
C GLY A 13 -3.97 62.67 54.71
N SER A 14 -3.28 62.60 55.84
CA SER A 14 -1.87 62.20 55.91
C SER A 14 -1.69 60.68 55.82
N ALA A 15 -2.62 59.89 56.36
CA ALA A 15 -2.55 58.42 56.35
C ALA A 15 -2.74 57.85 54.92
N LEU A 16 -3.65 58.42 54.14
CA LEU A 16 -3.86 58.04 52.74
C LEU A 16 -2.63 58.34 51.87
N ARG A 17 -1.93 59.46 52.13
CA ARG A 17 -0.70 59.81 51.39
C ARG A 17 0.47 58.91 51.76
N ALA A 18 0.55 58.48 53.02
CA ALA A 18 1.56 57.50 53.46
C ALA A 18 1.33 56.13 52.82
N LEU A 19 0.08 55.65 52.76
CA LEU A 19 -0.30 54.41 52.07
C LEU A 19 -0.02 54.47 50.55
N GLY A 20 -0.32 55.60 49.90
CA GLY A 20 -0.01 55.80 48.48
C GLY A 20 1.49 55.78 48.19
N ARG A 21 2.31 56.39 49.07
CA ARG A 21 3.78 56.35 48.93
C ARG A 21 4.33 54.94 49.15
N LEU A 22 3.81 54.20 50.14
CA LEU A 22 4.24 52.84 50.42
C LEU A 22 3.85 51.89 49.27
N ALA A 23 2.65 52.04 48.71
CA ALA A 23 2.22 51.31 47.52
C ALA A 23 3.10 51.63 46.30
N SER A 24 3.48 52.90 46.08
CA SER A 24 4.38 53.27 44.97
C SER A 24 5.81 52.74 45.14
N VAL A 25 6.31 52.65 46.38
CA VAL A 25 7.65 52.07 46.68
C VAL A 25 7.62 50.55 46.51
N VAL A 26 6.54 49.88 46.94
CA VAL A 26 6.38 48.43 46.73
C VAL A 26 6.19 48.11 45.25
N LEU A 27 5.45 48.92 44.49
CA LEU A 27 5.28 48.74 43.05
C LEU A 27 6.58 49.02 42.28
N ALA A 28 7.35 50.03 42.69
CA ALA A 28 8.67 50.30 42.13
C ALA A 28 9.68 49.20 42.50
N ALA A 29 9.63 48.66 43.72
CA ALA A 29 10.47 47.54 44.13
C ALA A 29 10.09 46.23 43.40
N MET A 30 8.80 45.98 43.13
CA MET A 30 8.34 44.87 42.31
C MET A 30 8.72 45.05 40.83
N MET A 31 8.68 46.28 40.29
CA MET A 31 9.19 46.55 38.93
C MET A 31 10.71 46.41 38.85
N LEU A 32 11.46 46.84 39.88
CA LEU A 32 12.92 46.65 39.93
C LEU A 32 13.31 45.18 40.12
N LEU A 33 12.52 44.37 40.85
CA LEU A 33 12.73 42.92 40.90
C LEU A 33 12.35 42.22 39.58
N ALA A 34 11.40 42.77 38.82
CA ALA A 34 11.07 42.29 37.48
C ALA A 34 12.05 42.78 36.37
N LEU A 35 12.99 43.67 36.72
CA LEU A 35 14.06 44.15 35.84
C LEU A 35 15.43 43.51 36.14
N VAL A 36 15.48 42.52 37.05
CA VAL A 36 16.65 41.65 37.12
C VAL A 36 16.60 40.76 35.87
N PRO A 37 17.57 40.86 34.93
CA PRO A 37 17.65 39.86 33.88
C PRO A 37 17.81 38.52 34.58
N ALA A 38 16.86 37.60 34.37
CA ALA A 38 17.13 36.21 34.69
C ALA A 38 18.35 35.84 33.84
N SER A 39 19.50 35.62 34.49
CA SER A 39 20.63 34.97 33.84
C SER A 39 20.09 33.62 33.37
N ALA A 40 19.82 33.50 32.07
CA ALA A 40 19.53 32.22 31.46
C ALA A 40 20.82 31.40 31.57
N LEU A 41 20.88 30.55 32.60
CA LEU A 41 21.91 29.53 32.78
C LEU A 41 21.48 28.32 31.97
N ALA A 42 21.94 28.22 30.73
CA ALA A 42 21.75 27.03 29.91
C ALA A 42 22.82 26.98 28.82
N LEU A 43 23.49 25.84 28.69
CA LEU A 43 24.29 25.48 27.52
C LEU A 43 23.39 25.51 26.28
N ASP A 44 23.54 26.55 25.45
CA ASP A 44 22.70 26.74 24.26
C ASP A 44 23.19 25.84 23.12
N THR A 45 22.29 25.06 22.54
CA THR A 45 22.62 24.15 21.45
C THR A 45 22.70 24.93 20.14
N ALA A 46 23.93 25.16 19.66
CA ALA A 46 24.17 25.84 18.40
C ALA A 46 23.83 24.97 17.18
N LYS A 47 24.09 23.66 17.25
CA LYS A 47 23.89 22.75 16.11
C LYS A 47 23.81 21.29 16.52
N CYS A 48 22.84 20.55 16.01
CA CYS A 48 22.84 19.10 16.02
C CYS A 48 22.62 18.57 14.60
N THR A 49 23.56 17.81 14.06
CA THR A 49 23.48 17.26 12.70
C THR A 49 24.01 15.83 12.63
N ALA A 50 23.48 15.05 11.70
CA ALA A 50 24.02 13.73 11.36
C ALA A 50 24.59 13.73 9.94
N ARG A 51 25.65 12.96 9.73
CA ARG A 51 26.31 12.84 8.43
C ARG A 51 25.38 12.05 7.48
N PRO A 52 25.10 12.58 6.26
CA PRO A 52 24.38 11.82 5.26
C PRO A 52 25.06 10.49 4.96
N ASN A 53 24.28 9.41 4.90
CA ASN A 53 24.76 8.05 4.69
C ASN A 53 24.09 7.36 3.49
N GLY A 54 23.38 8.14 2.66
CA GLY A 54 22.87 7.70 1.35
C GLY A 54 23.90 7.81 0.22
N SER A 55 23.70 7.05 -0.84
CA SER A 55 24.50 7.11 -2.07
C SER A 55 24.23 8.38 -2.91
N THR A 56 23.08 9.04 -2.69
CA THR A 56 22.71 10.30 -3.34
C THR A 56 21.94 11.17 -2.35
N GLY A 57 22.33 12.45 -2.20
CA GLY A 57 21.61 13.43 -1.37
C GLY A 57 22.22 13.72 0.00
N SER A 58 21.46 14.44 0.82
CA SER A 58 21.83 14.90 2.17
C SER A 58 21.03 14.19 3.27
N GLU A 59 20.34 13.10 2.93
CA GLU A 59 19.50 12.34 3.85
C GLU A 59 20.31 11.39 4.75
N VAL A 60 19.76 11.13 5.93
CA VAL A 60 20.28 10.17 6.90
C VAL A 60 19.28 9.03 7.01
N TYR A 61 19.67 7.84 6.58
CA TYR A 61 18.86 6.63 6.62
C TYR A 61 19.05 5.87 7.93
N GLY A 62 17.94 5.38 8.49
CA GLY A 62 17.96 4.50 9.65
C GLY A 62 18.62 3.15 9.35
N GLY A 63 19.25 2.55 10.36
CA GLY A 63 19.93 1.25 10.26
C GLY A 63 21.25 1.25 9.50
N THR A 64 21.73 2.42 9.05
CA THR A 64 23.05 2.58 8.41
C THR A 64 23.93 3.46 9.29
N GLU A 65 25.23 3.17 9.33
CA GLU A 65 26.18 3.93 10.13
C GLU A 65 26.16 5.43 9.76
N THR A 66 26.11 6.29 10.77
CA THR A 66 26.27 7.72 10.61
C THR A 66 27.17 8.30 11.71
N ARG A 67 27.57 9.55 11.52
CA ARG A 67 28.28 10.34 12.53
C ARG A 67 27.36 11.47 12.99
N VAL A 68 27.15 11.58 14.29
CA VAL A 68 26.42 12.68 14.90
C VAL A 68 27.41 13.76 15.35
N THR A 69 27.11 15.00 15.00
CA THR A 69 27.86 16.19 15.40
C THR A 69 26.94 17.08 16.19
N TRP A 70 27.26 17.29 17.46
CA TRP A 70 26.58 18.22 18.36
C TRP A 70 27.52 19.38 18.70
N GLU A 71 26.99 20.59 18.70
CA GLU A 71 27.71 21.83 19.02
C GLU A 71 26.87 22.64 20.00
N GLY A 72 27.50 23.15 21.05
CA GLY A 72 26.86 24.02 22.03
C GLY A 72 27.83 25.03 22.63
N GLN A 73 27.30 26.12 23.16
CA GLN A 73 28.06 27.20 23.79
C GLN A 73 27.78 27.26 25.28
N ALA A 74 28.83 27.13 26.09
CA ALA A 74 28.74 27.32 27.54
C ALA A 74 28.44 28.78 27.88
N ALA A 75 27.78 29.03 29.02
CA ALA A 75 27.64 30.39 29.53
C ALA A 75 29.02 30.97 29.91
N ALA A 76 29.13 32.30 29.93
CA ALA A 76 30.41 33.00 30.10
C ALA A 76 31.12 32.71 31.43
N ASP A 77 30.40 32.18 32.42
CA ASP A 77 30.84 31.84 33.77
C ASP A 77 30.83 30.33 34.06
N GLU A 78 30.53 29.48 33.06
CA GLU A 78 30.37 28.03 33.22
C GLU A 78 31.54 27.24 32.60
N ALA A 79 32.37 26.62 33.45
CA ALA A 79 33.40 25.67 33.01
C ALA A 79 32.87 24.23 33.06
N ILE A 80 32.91 23.53 31.92
CA ILE A 80 32.29 22.21 31.74
C ILE A 80 33.33 21.12 32.00
N THR A 81 32.96 20.12 32.80
CA THR A 81 33.79 18.95 33.14
C THR A 81 33.28 17.65 32.54
N GLY A 82 32.01 17.61 32.11
CA GLY A 82 31.45 16.43 31.44
C GLY A 82 30.20 16.75 30.63
N LEU A 83 29.92 15.90 29.64
CA LEU A 83 28.74 15.99 28.77
C LEU A 83 28.15 14.61 28.57
N SER A 84 26.85 14.48 28.78
CA SER A 84 26.08 13.28 28.46
C SER A 84 25.02 13.61 27.40
N ILE A 85 24.95 12.78 26.35
CA ILE A 85 23.94 12.86 25.29
C ILE A 85 23.18 11.53 25.27
N VAL A 86 21.87 11.61 25.47
CA VAL A 86 20.93 10.49 25.45
C VAL A 86 20.28 10.44 24.07
N PHE A 87 20.52 9.34 23.37
CA PHE A 87 19.95 9.06 22.05
C PHE A 87 18.53 8.46 22.18
N PRO A 88 17.71 8.55 21.12
CA PRO A 88 16.36 7.99 21.15
C PRO A 88 16.39 6.46 21.18
N ARG A 89 15.27 5.90 21.67
CA ARG A 89 15.14 4.46 21.87
C ARG A 89 15.44 3.62 20.64
N GLY A 90 16.25 2.59 20.80
CA GLY A 90 16.66 1.68 19.74
C GLY A 90 17.84 2.18 18.89
N THR A 91 18.52 3.25 19.32
CA THR A 91 19.82 3.64 18.75
C THR A 91 20.90 2.68 19.25
N THR A 92 21.75 2.20 18.34
CA THR A 92 22.90 1.36 18.69
C THR A 92 24.21 2.00 18.23
N PHE A 93 25.32 1.57 18.82
CA PHE A 93 26.65 2.10 18.55
C PHE A 93 27.59 0.99 18.08
N ASN A 94 28.59 1.35 17.27
CA ASN A 94 29.69 0.46 16.92
C ASN A 94 30.62 0.26 18.13
N ASP A 95 31.31 -0.88 18.20
CA ASP A 95 32.21 -1.22 19.32
C ASP A 95 33.37 -0.21 19.47
N ASP A 96 33.79 0.41 18.36
CA ASP A 96 34.89 1.40 18.31
C ASP A 96 34.40 2.87 18.38
N THR A 97 33.16 3.09 18.82
CA THR A 97 32.58 4.44 18.90
C THR A 97 33.34 5.34 19.88
N THR A 98 33.67 4.82 21.07
CA THR A 98 34.41 5.58 22.11
C THR A 98 35.84 5.92 21.67
N GLY A 99 36.51 5.03 20.93
CA GLY A 99 37.86 5.25 20.40
C GLY A 99 37.92 6.27 19.26
N LYS A 100 36.79 6.54 18.59
CA LYS A 100 36.68 7.50 17.48
C LYS A 100 36.02 8.82 17.85
N ALA A 101 35.38 8.89 19.02
CA ALA A 101 34.73 10.10 19.50
C ALA A 101 35.75 11.23 19.69
N ARG A 102 35.33 12.47 19.43
CA ARG A 102 36.18 13.65 19.58
C ARG A 102 35.41 14.80 20.18
N ILE A 103 36.01 15.49 21.13
CA ILE A 103 35.57 16.80 21.61
C ILE A 103 36.60 17.84 21.20
N THR A 104 36.11 18.93 20.63
CA THR A 104 36.94 20.03 20.14
C THR A 104 36.43 21.34 20.70
N LEU A 105 37.35 22.21 21.11
CA LEU A 105 37.03 23.59 21.44
C LEU A 105 37.11 24.45 20.16
N LEU A 106 36.11 25.29 19.93
CA LEU A 106 36.04 26.21 18.80
C LEU A 106 36.21 27.67 19.26
N THR A 107 36.74 28.52 18.37
CA THR A 107 36.76 29.97 18.59
C THR A 107 35.35 30.55 18.69
N ALA A 108 35.21 31.71 19.34
CA ALA A 108 33.91 32.38 19.57
C ALA A 108 33.13 32.71 18.28
N ASP A 109 33.80 32.72 17.12
CA ASP A 109 33.21 32.92 15.78
C ASP A 109 32.93 31.60 15.03
N GLN A 110 33.08 30.44 15.70
CA GLN A 110 32.89 29.08 15.17
C GLN A 110 33.79 28.73 13.96
N SER A 111 34.79 29.57 13.64
CA SER A 111 35.53 29.49 12.38
C SER A 111 36.78 28.60 12.46
N GLN A 112 37.40 28.47 13.64
CA GLN A 112 38.65 27.72 13.83
C GLN A 112 38.62 26.78 15.05
N ARG A 113 39.30 25.64 14.92
CA ARG A 113 39.52 24.69 16.02
C ARG A 113 40.66 25.18 16.89
N LEU A 114 40.40 25.42 18.18
CA LEU A 114 41.42 25.80 19.17
C LEU A 114 42.25 24.60 19.62
N GLY A 115 41.65 23.40 19.67
CA GLY A 115 42.34 22.15 20.03
C GLY A 115 41.36 21.01 20.32
N PHE A 116 41.86 19.78 20.32
CA PHE A 116 41.14 18.64 20.89
C PHE A 116 41.25 18.69 22.41
N LEU A 117 40.17 18.35 23.10
CA LEU A 117 40.19 18.17 24.55
C LEU A 117 40.45 16.69 24.85
N ASP A 118 41.36 16.43 25.79
CA ASP A 118 41.56 15.09 26.33
C ASP A 118 40.36 14.73 27.21
N ALA A 119 39.71 13.61 26.88
CA ALA A 119 38.45 13.20 27.46
C ALA A 119 38.30 11.67 27.42
N ASP A 120 37.73 11.12 28.49
CA ASP A 120 37.30 9.73 28.56
C ASP A 120 35.87 9.59 28.04
N TYR A 121 35.66 8.62 27.14
CA TYR A 121 34.36 8.35 26.53
C TYR A 121 33.78 7.03 27.01
N SER A 122 32.52 7.03 27.40
CA SER A 122 31.77 5.84 27.80
C SER A 122 30.40 5.78 27.14
N LEU A 123 29.91 4.56 26.96
CA LEU A 123 28.59 4.26 26.42
C LEU A 123 27.85 3.38 27.41
N ASP A 124 26.66 3.80 27.83
CA ASP A 124 25.73 3.01 28.63
C ASP A 124 24.36 2.97 27.94
N GLY A 125 24.13 1.89 27.20
CA GLY A 125 22.94 1.72 26.36
C GLY A 125 22.83 2.80 25.28
N GLU A 126 21.89 3.73 25.47
CA GLU A 126 21.59 4.84 24.55
C GLU A 126 22.27 6.15 24.97
N THR A 127 23.01 6.14 26.10
CA THR A 127 23.66 7.33 26.64
C THR A 127 25.15 7.32 26.32
N PHE A 128 25.58 8.36 25.61
CA PHE A 128 26.99 8.66 25.40
C PHE A 128 27.44 9.68 26.45
N THR A 129 28.50 9.38 27.18
CA THR A 129 29.08 10.30 28.18
C THR A 129 30.54 10.56 27.87
N ALA A 130 30.92 11.82 27.86
CA ALA A 130 32.29 12.28 27.76
C ALA A 130 32.68 13.04 29.04
N THR A 131 33.76 12.61 29.67
CA THR A 131 34.33 13.22 30.87
C THR A 131 35.64 13.87 30.49
N LEU A 132 35.78 15.18 30.71
CA LEU A 132 36.98 15.93 30.37
C LEU A 132 38.03 15.76 31.46
N ASP A 133 39.30 15.60 31.08
CA ASP A 133 40.41 15.49 32.02
C ASP A 133 40.68 16.82 32.73
N GLU A 134 40.48 17.94 32.01
CA GLU A 134 40.54 19.30 32.53
C GLU A 134 39.25 20.07 32.18
N PRO A 135 38.76 20.97 33.05
CA PRO A 135 37.56 21.76 32.77
C PRO A 135 37.71 22.60 31.50
N ALA A 136 36.72 22.53 30.60
CA ALA A 136 36.67 23.38 29.42
C ALA A 136 36.52 24.84 29.83
N GLN A 137 37.19 25.74 29.11
CA GLN A 137 37.18 27.18 29.38
C GLN A 137 35.74 27.73 29.43
N ALA A 138 35.45 28.55 30.45
CA ALA A 138 34.16 29.22 30.59
C ALA A 138 33.80 30.03 29.34
N GLY A 139 32.56 29.91 28.88
CA GLY A 139 32.08 30.54 27.64
C GLY A 139 32.51 29.85 26.34
N GLY A 140 33.19 28.70 26.44
CA GLY A 140 33.73 27.96 25.29
C GLY A 140 32.66 27.34 24.39
N TYR A 141 32.95 27.28 23.09
CA TYR A 141 32.17 26.52 22.11
C TYR A 141 32.70 25.09 22.01
N LEU A 142 31.86 24.12 22.32
CA LEU A 142 32.21 22.71 22.26
C LEU A 142 31.60 22.08 21.01
N ARG A 143 32.40 21.31 20.27
CA ARG A 143 31.94 20.41 19.21
C ARG A 143 32.25 18.98 19.60
N VAL A 144 31.22 18.15 19.63
CA VAL A 144 31.30 16.71 19.91
C VAL A 144 30.97 15.95 18.64
N GLU A 145 31.89 15.11 18.18
CA GLU A 145 31.72 14.23 17.03
C GLU A 145 31.67 12.77 17.49
N ILE A 146 30.50 12.14 17.36
CA ILE A 146 30.25 10.74 17.74
C ILE A 146 30.12 9.92 16.46
N TYR A 147 31.06 9.01 16.24
CA TYR A 147 31.10 8.13 15.07
C TYR A 147 30.41 6.79 15.37
N GLY A 148 30.03 6.02 14.34
CA GLY A 148 29.51 4.67 14.58
C GLY A 148 28.07 4.61 15.11
N VAL A 149 27.25 5.64 14.90
CA VAL A 149 25.87 5.69 15.39
C VAL A 149 24.91 5.04 14.39
N PHE A 150 24.01 4.18 14.87
CA PHE A 150 22.95 3.55 14.08
C PHE A 150 21.58 3.91 14.64
N PHE A 151 20.83 4.74 13.91
CA PHE A 151 19.45 5.07 14.27
C PHE A 151 18.47 3.92 13.94
N PRO A 152 17.28 3.87 14.59
CA PRO A 152 16.26 2.89 14.27
C PRO A 152 15.89 2.85 12.78
N VAL A 153 15.70 1.64 12.24
CA VAL A 153 15.35 1.40 10.82
C VAL A 153 14.05 2.11 10.40
N ALA A 154 13.10 2.23 11.32
CA ALA A 154 11.81 2.89 11.07
C ALA A 154 11.95 4.39 10.74
N GLY A 155 13.08 5.02 11.12
CA GLY A 155 13.27 6.46 10.98
C GLY A 155 12.30 7.28 11.82
N GLY A 156 12.18 8.57 11.51
CA GLY A 156 11.39 9.55 12.22
C GLY A 156 12.20 10.76 12.70
N GLU A 157 11.57 11.61 13.50
CA GLU A 157 12.27 12.67 14.21
C GLU A 157 12.97 12.10 15.45
N MET A 158 14.30 12.12 15.40
CA MET A 158 15.18 11.61 16.44
C MET A 158 15.55 12.76 17.36
N ALA A 159 14.77 12.97 18.41
CA ALA A 159 15.11 13.90 19.48
C ALA A 159 16.24 13.32 20.35
N LEU A 160 17.28 14.11 20.60
CA LEU A 160 18.30 13.79 21.58
C LEU A 160 18.08 14.67 22.81
N ASN A 161 18.39 14.13 23.99
CA ASN A 161 18.46 14.91 25.22
C ASN A 161 19.91 14.99 25.66
N GLY A 162 20.28 16.02 26.40
CA GLY A 162 21.63 16.16 26.92
C GLY A 162 21.65 16.70 28.34
N SER A 163 22.75 16.47 29.03
CA SER A 163 23.08 17.11 30.30
C SER A 163 24.59 17.37 30.37
N TYR A 164 25.00 18.43 31.04
CA TYR A 164 26.40 18.78 31.24
C TYR A 164 26.72 18.93 32.73
N ALA A 165 27.94 18.57 33.11
CA ALA A 165 28.46 18.72 34.46
C ALA A 165 29.43 19.90 34.51
N LEU A 166 29.34 20.67 35.59
CA LEU A 166 30.19 21.83 35.86
C LEU A 166 31.29 21.48 36.88
N GLU A 167 32.29 22.36 37.00
CA GLU A 167 33.39 22.23 37.96
C GLU A 167 32.91 22.18 39.43
N ASP A 168 31.78 22.83 39.73
CA ASP A 168 31.17 22.84 41.08
C ASP A 168 30.43 21.53 41.43
N GLY A 169 30.39 20.57 40.49
CA GLY A 169 29.69 19.29 40.63
C GLY A 169 28.20 19.34 40.29
N THR A 170 27.67 20.50 39.86
CA THR A 170 26.28 20.64 39.43
C THR A 170 26.08 20.04 38.04
N THR A 171 24.97 19.33 37.83
CA THR A 171 24.56 18.82 36.50
C THR A 171 23.32 19.55 36.02
N LEU A 172 23.39 20.14 34.83
CA LEU A 172 22.30 20.89 34.21
C LEU A 172 21.87 20.25 32.89
N PRO A 173 20.59 20.34 32.50
CA PRO A 173 20.12 19.86 31.21
C PRO A 173 20.62 20.77 30.08
N VAL A 174 20.89 20.18 28.92
CA VAL A 174 21.09 20.93 27.68
C VAL A 174 19.73 21.21 27.07
N GLU A 175 19.41 22.48 26.84
CA GLU A 175 18.13 22.90 26.27
C GLU A 175 18.21 22.98 24.72
N ASP A 176 17.04 22.87 24.08
CA ASP A 176 16.81 23.13 22.64
C ASP A 176 17.66 22.32 21.63
N ILE A 177 17.95 21.04 21.93
CA ILE A 177 18.58 20.14 20.94
C ILE A 177 17.60 19.87 19.80
N GLN A 178 17.90 20.41 18.61
CA GLN A 178 17.10 20.20 17.41
C GLN A 178 17.03 18.70 17.03
N PRO A 179 15.83 18.15 16.76
CA PRO A 179 15.69 16.74 16.40
C PRO A 179 16.30 16.46 15.02
N LEU A 180 16.92 15.29 14.89
CA LEU A 180 17.48 14.82 13.62
C LEU A 180 16.40 14.12 12.80
N THR A 181 16.18 14.54 11.56
CA THR A 181 15.28 13.81 10.65
C THR A 181 16.00 12.59 10.08
N VAL A 182 15.53 11.40 10.43
CA VAL A 182 16.05 10.14 9.89
C VAL A 182 15.02 9.50 8.97
N THR A 183 15.40 9.26 7.72
CA THR A 183 14.56 8.59 6.74
C THR A 183 14.47 7.10 7.07
N GLY A 184 13.24 6.61 7.31
CA GLY A 184 12.99 5.20 7.53
C GLY A 184 13.26 4.38 6.28
N VAL A 185 13.96 3.26 6.40
CA VAL A 185 14.19 2.34 5.30
C VAL A 185 13.12 1.25 5.37
N SER A 186 12.28 1.16 4.34
CA SER A 186 11.31 0.05 4.26
C SER A 186 12.06 -1.29 4.21
N THR A 187 11.50 -2.35 4.79
CA THR A 187 12.11 -3.71 4.73
C THR A 187 12.40 -4.13 3.29
N THR A 188 11.55 -3.72 2.35
CA THR A 188 11.73 -3.90 0.92
C THR A 188 12.93 -3.13 0.37
N GLY A 189 13.18 -1.90 0.85
CA GLY A 189 14.36 -1.08 0.52
C GLY A 189 15.69 -1.75 0.91
N GLN A 190 15.73 -2.42 2.05
CA GLN A 190 16.92 -3.17 2.46
C GLN A 190 17.19 -4.39 1.56
N ILE A 191 16.15 -5.16 1.25
CA ILE A 191 16.27 -6.35 0.40
C ILE A 191 16.66 -5.95 -1.03
N THR A 192 16.10 -4.85 -1.54
CA THR A 192 16.42 -4.35 -2.89
C THR A 192 17.86 -3.87 -3.00
N SER A 193 18.37 -3.13 -1.99
CA SER A 193 19.78 -2.75 -1.91
C SER A 193 20.69 -3.98 -1.84
N TRP A 194 20.36 -4.95 -0.99
CA TRP A 194 21.13 -6.19 -0.90
C TRP A 194 21.12 -6.99 -2.21
N LEU A 195 19.98 -7.03 -2.91
CA LEU A 195 19.84 -7.68 -4.22
C LEU A 195 20.65 -6.98 -5.30
N SER A 196 20.68 -5.65 -5.34
CA SER A 196 21.43 -4.91 -6.37
C SER A 196 22.93 -5.16 -6.32
N ASP A 197 23.45 -5.46 -5.13
CA ASP A 197 24.87 -5.68 -4.90
C ASP A 197 25.33 -7.09 -5.32
N GLN A 198 24.40 -8.01 -5.59
CA GLN A 198 24.74 -9.37 -5.98
C GLN A 198 25.24 -9.45 -7.44
N GLU A 199 26.38 -10.11 -7.65
CA GLU A 199 26.99 -10.29 -8.97
C GLU A 199 26.04 -11.00 -9.96
N TRP A 200 25.27 -11.99 -9.49
CA TRP A 200 24.30 -12.69 -10.34
C TRP A 200 23.15 -11.79 -10.79
N VAL A 201 22.73 -10.82 -9.99
CA VAL A 201 21.68 -9.85 -10.36
C VAL A 201 22.20 -8.89 -11.42
N GLN A 202 23.46 -8.45 -11.29
CA GLN A 202 24.10 -7.62 -12.31
C GLN A 202 24.28 -8.37 -13.63
N ALA A 203 24.72 -9.64 -13.57
CA ALA A 203 24.80 -10.51 -14.73
C ALA A 203 23.43 -10.77 -15.36
N TRP A 204 22.40 -11.00 -14.55
CA TRP A 204 21.02 -11.16 -15.01
C TRP A 204 20.50 -9.91 -15.73
N ASN A 205 20.71 -8.73 -15.12
CA ASN A 205 20.26 -7.45 -15.64
C ASN A 205 21.11 -6.93 -16.82
N SER A 206 22.24 -7.57 -17.13
CA SER A 206 23.00 -7.28 -18.36
C SER A 206 22.18 -7.62 -19.61
N ASN A 207 21.29 -8.62 -19.53
CA ASN A 207 20.38 -8.96 -20.61
C ASN A 207 19.20 -7.97 -20.63
N ARG A 208 19.01 -7.27 -21.75
CA ARG A 208 17.96 -6.26 -21.91
C ARG A 208 16.55 -6.82 -21.67
N PHE A 209 16.27 -8.05 -22.13
CA PHE A 209 14.97 -8.69 -21.94
C PHE A 209 14.72 -8.99 -20.46
N LEU A 210 15.69 -9.63 -19.79
CA LEU A 210 15.58 -9.96 -18.37
C LEU A 210 15.46 -8.70 -17.50
N ARG A 211 16.22 -7.65 -17.80
CA ARG A 211 16.11 -6.36 -17.10
C ARG A 211 14.75 -5.68 -17.29
N MET A 212 14.13 -5.85 -18.46
CA MET A 212 12.85 -5.20 -18.77
C MET A 212 11.64 -5.99 -18.25
N PHE A 213 11.70 -7.33 -18.27
CA PHE A 213 10.55 -8.18 -17.93
C PHE A 213 10.70 -8.90 -16.57
N LEU A 214 11.91 -9.17 -16.11
CA LEU A 214 12.18 -10.05 -14.96
C LEU A 214 13.26 -9.46 -14.05
N ASN A 215 13.28 -8.15 -13.81
CA ASN A 215 14.27 -7.53 -12.93
C ASN A 215 14.01 -7.93 -11.46
N PRO A 216 14.91 -8.67 -10.79
CA PRO A 216 14.69 -9.17 -9.43
C PRO A 216 14.44 -8.06 -8.40
N VAL A 217 15.14 -6.93 -8.54
CA VAL A 217 14.99 -5.77 -7.65
C VAL A 217 13.59 -5.18 -7.76
N ILE A 218 13.10 -4.98 -8.99
CA ILE A 218 11.77 -4.44 -9.26
C ILE A 218 10.68 -5.43 -8.85
N ILE A 219 10.91 -6.74 -8.97
CA ILE A 219 9.96 -7.74 -8.48
C ILE A 219 9.71 -7.57 -6.99
N VAL A 220 10.78 -7.47 -6.20
CA VAL A 220 10.68 -7.32 -4.74
C VAL A 220 10.06 -5.98 -4.36
N ASP A 221 10.47 -4.90 -5.02
CA ASP A 221 9.96 -3.55 -4.77
C ASP A 221 8.45 -3.42 -5.09
N SER A 222 8.04 -3.96 -6.25
CA SER A 222 6.66 -3.84 -6.71
C SER A 222 5.67 -4.78 -6.01
N PHE A 223 6.15 -5.89 -5.43
CA PHE A 223 5.30 -6.90 -4.81
C PHE A 223 4.29 -6.34 -3.77
N PRO A 224 4.70 -5.61 -2.71
CA PRO A 224 3.77 -5.10 -1.70
C PRO A 224 2.77 -4.08 -2.28
N ILE A 225 3.17 -3.32 -3.28
CA ILE A 225 2.32 -2.31 -3.93
C ILE A 225 1.25 -3.00 -4.79
N VAL A 226 1.66 -3.96 -5.63
CA VAL A 226 0.73 -4.72 -6.48
C VAL A 226 -0.21 -5.59 -5.61
N PHE A 227 0.25 -6.06 -4.45
CA PHE A 227 -0.59 -6.77 -3.49
C PHE A 227 -1.78 -5.92 -2.99
N GLN A 228 -1.63 -4.61 -2.84
CA GLN A 228 -2.78 -3.72 -2.53
C GLN A 228 -3.80 -3.73 -3.66
N GLY A 229 -3.34 -3.69 -4.92
CA GLY A 229 -4.20 -3.85 -6.08
C GLY A 229 -4.92 -5.20 -6.13
N PHE A 230 -4.24 -6.26 -5.70
CA PHE A 230 -4.83 -7.59 -5.56
C PHE A 230 -5.98 -7.61 -4.54
N LEU A 231 -5.79 -7.02 -3.36
CA LEU A 231 -6.85 -6.90 -2.36
C LEU A 231 -8.04 -6.10 -2.90
N MET A 232 -7.79 -5.03 -3.66
CA MET A 232 -8.84 -4.24 -4.30
C MET A 232 -9.63 -5.07 -5.33
N ALA A 233 -8.95 -5.80 -6.21
CA ALA A 233 -9.61 -6.66 -7.20
C ALA A 233 -10.47 -7.75 -6.54
N VAL A 234 -9.95 -8.36 -5.46
CA VAL A 234 -10.71 -9.33 -4.66
C VAL A 234 -11.92 -8.68 -4.01
N ALA A 235 -11.79 -7.49 -3.42
CA ALA A 235 -12.90 -6.77 -2.79
C ALA A 235 -14.01 -6.43 -3.80
N ILE A 236 -13.64 -5.96 -5.00
CA ILE A 236 -14.59 -5.66 -6.08
C ILE A 236 -15.39 -6.91 -6.44
N VAL A 237 -14.72 -8.05 -6.68
CA VAL A 237 -15.37 -9.30 -7.09
C VAL A 237 -16.19 -9.91 -5.96
N ALA A 238 -15.69 -9.83 -4.73
CA ALA A 238 -16.38 -10.32 -3.54
C ALA A 238 -17.72 -9.61 -3.29
N ILE A 239 -17.90 -8.40 -3.80
CA ILE A 239 -19.18 -7.67 -3.73
C ILE A 239 -19.97 -7.82 -5.04
N ALA A 240 -19.32 -7.63 -6.19
CA ALA A 240 -19.98 -7.66 -7.50
C ALA A 240 -20.64 -9.01 -7.80
N PHE A 241 -19.94 -10.12 -7.51
CA PHE A 241 -20.45 -11.45 -7.85
C PHE A 241 -21.67 -11.85 -6.99
N PRO A 242 -21.68 -11.67 -5.65
CA PRO A 242 -22.89 -11.91 -4.86
C PRO A 242 -24.08 -11.03 -5.25
N LEU A 243 -23.85 -9.80 -5.73
CA LEU A 243 -24.93 -8.96 -6.28
C LEU A 243 -25.43 -9.46 -7.64
N ALA A 244 -24.52 -9.99 -8.47
CA ALA A 244 -24.86 -10.54 -9.79
C ALA A 244 -25.73 -11.80 -9.70
N ILE A 245 -25.57 -12.64 -8.67
CA ILE A 245 -26.33 -13.88 -8.48
C ILE A 245 -27.86 -13.66 -8.41
N PRO A 246 -28.41 -12.87 -7.47
CA PRO A 246 -29.84 -12.63 -7.39
C PRO A 246 -30.36 -11.86 -8.61
N LEU A 247 -29.59 -10.93 -9.17
CA LEU A 247 -29.95 -10.20 -10.39
C LEU A 247 -30.06 -11.15 -11.59
N GLY A 248 -29.06 -12.01 -11.79
CA GLY A 248 -29.05 -13.01 -12.86
C GLY A 248 -30.17 -14.03 -12.70
N LEU A 249 -30.45 -14.49 -11.47
CA LEU A 249 -31.56 -15.40 -11.20
C LEU A 249 -32.91 -14.73 -11.51
N CYS A 250 -33.11 -13.48 -11.09
CA CYS A 250 -34.31 -12.71 -11.39
C CYS A 250 -34.51 -12.56 -12.91
N LEU A 251 -33.48 -12.14 -13.64
CA LEU A 251 -33.49 -12.01 -15.10
C LEU A 251 -33.81 -13.36 -15.80
N SER A 252 -33.26 -14.46 -15.27
CA SER A 252 -33.53 -15.81 -15.78
C SER A 252 -35.01 -16.18 -15.65
N LEU A 253 -35.60 -15.94 -14.47
CA LEU A 253 -37.03 -16.15 -14.22
C LEU A 253 -37.90 -15.25 -15.09
N MET A 254 -37.54 -13.97 -15.27
CA MET A 254 -38.23 -13.03 -16.16
C MET A 254 -38.24 -13.53 -17.61
N ARG A 255 -37.14 -14.11 -18.11
CA ARG A 255 -37.08 -14.67 -19.48
C ARG A 255 -37.92 -15.93 -19.66
N MET A 256 -38.21 -16.68 -18.60
CA MET A 256 -39.12 -17.82 -18.64
C MET A 256 -40.57 -17.46 -18.29
N ALA A 257 -40.83 -16.21 -17.89
CA ALA A 257 -42.16 -15.77 -17.50
C ALA A 257 -43.15 -15.85 -18.68
N LYS A 258 -44.42 -16.15 -18.37
CA LYS A 258 -45.51 -16.16 -19.36
C LYS A 258 -45.79 -14.76 -19.93
N LEU A 259 -45.58 -13.72 -19.13
CA LEU A 259 -45.81 -12.34 -19.53
C LEU A 259 -44.78 -11.89 -20.57
N ARG A 260 -45.25 -11.54 -21.77
CA ARG A 260 -44.39 -11.15 -22.91
C ARG A 260 -43.53 -9.92 -22.61
N VAL A 261 -44.02 -8.97 -21.82
CA VAL A 261 -43.31 -7.75 -21.45
C VAL A 261 -42.07 -8.06 -20.62
N LEU A 262 -42.20 -8.84 -19.54
CA LEU A 262 -41.06 -9.24 -18.69
C LEU A 262 -40.01 -10.01 -19.49
N ARG A 263 -40.47 -10.93 -20.35
CA ARG A 263 -39.60 -11.69 -21.24
C ARG A 263 -38.85 -10.79 -22.21
N GLY A 264 -39.54 -9.81 -22.80
CA GLY A 264 -38.97 -8.83 -23.72
C GLY A 264 -37.89 -7.98 -23.05
N LEU A 265 -38.20 -7.40 -21.88
CA LEU A 265 -37.26 -6.55 -21.13
C LEU A 265 -35.98 -7.30 -20.73
N ALA A 266 -36.13 -8.48 -20.11
CA ALA A 266 -34.98 -9.26 -19.70
C ALA A 266 -34.18 -9.80 -20.90
N SER A 267 -34.84 -10.13 -22.02
CA SER A 267 -34.13 -10.54 -23.24
C SER A 267 -33.36 -9.38 -23.87
N LEU A 268 -33.94 -8.18 -23.92
CA LEU A 268 -33.26 -6.99 -24.42
C LEU A 268 -32.00 -6.69 -23.58
N TYR A 269 -32.15 -6.63 -22.25
CA TYR A 269 -31.03 -6.42 -21.33
C TYR A 269 -29.91 -7.43 -21.57
N VAL A 270 -30.22 -8.73 -21.51
CA VAL A 270 -29.21 -9.78 -21.63
C VAL A 270 -28.53 -9.76 -23.01
N ASN A 271 -29.31 -9.55 -24.08
CA ASN A 271 -28.77 -9.50 -25.44
C ASN A 271 -27.85 -8.30 -25.65
N VAL A 272 -28.19 -7.12 -25.10
CA VAL A 272 -27.36 -5.91 -25.21
C VAL A 272 -26.08 -6.06 -24.38
N VAL A 273 -26.20 -6.48 -23.11
CA VAL A 273 -25.05 -6.58 -22.22
C VAL A 273 -24.07 -7.68 -22.67
N ARG A 274 -24.56 -8.82 -23.15
CA ARG A 274 -23.67 -9.88 -23.68
C ARG A 274 -23.20 -9.61 -25.11
N GLY A 275 -23.96 -8.81 -25.86
CA GLY A 275 -23.62 -8.41 -27.22
C GLY A 275 -22.64 -7.24 -27.31
N THR A 276 -22.31 -6.59 -26.19
CA THR A 276 -21.38 -5.45 -26.14
C THR A 276 -20.14 -5.78 -25.32
N PRO A 277 -18.94 -5.30 -25.70
CA PRO A 277 -17.72 -5.51 -24.92
C PRO A 277 -17.83 -4.89 -23.53
N LEU A 278 -17.40 -5.62 -22.49
CA LEU A 278 -17.36 -5.12 -21.11
C LEU A 278 -16.53 -3.83 -21.00
N PHE A 279 -15.41 -3.75 -21.71
CA PHE A 279 -14.59 -2.53 -21.78
C PHE A 279 -15.41 -1.29 -22.14
N LEU A 280 -16.28 -1.40 -23.14
CA LEU A 280 -17.13 -0.29 -23.58
C LEU A 280 -18.19 0.06 -22.53
N GLN A 281 -18.76 -0.95 -21.85
CA GLN A 281 -19.71 -0.73 -20.75
C GLN A 281 -19.06 0.05 -19.60
N ILE A 282 -17.82 -0.32 -19.23
CA ILE A 282 -17.01 0.41 -18.24
C ILE A 282 -16.79 1.85 -18.71
N TYR A 283 -16.36 2.05 -19.96
CA TYR A 283 -16.10 3.39 -20.49
C TYR A 283 -17.34 4.29 -20.47
N ILE A 284 -18.48 3.77 -20.94
CA ILE A 284 -19.75 4.51 -20.93
C ILE A 284 -20.19 4.82 -19.50
N ALA A 285 -20.03 3.90 -18.56
CA ALA A 285 -20.40 4.14 -17.17
C ALA A 285 -19.51 5.20 -16.51
N PHE A 286 -18.19 5.12 -16.68
CA PHE A 286 -17.25 6.02 -16.00
C PHE A 286 -17.15 7.41 -16.63
N PHE A 287 -17.38 7.54 -17.94
CA PHE A 287 -17.32 8.84 -18.62
C PHE A 287 -18.69 9.39 -19.00
N GLY A 288 -19.67 8.54 -19.32
CA GLY A 288 -21.01 8.98 -19.72
C GLY A 288 -21.90 9.36 -18.54
N LEU A 289 -21.85 8.64 -17.42
CA LEU A 289 -22.71 8.89 -16.26
C LEU A 289 -22.42 10.25 -15.58
N PRO A 290 -21.15 10.67 -15.40
CA PRO A 290 -20.84 12.02 -14.92
C PRO A 290 -21.36 13.13 -15.84
N LEU A 291 -21.37 12.93 -17.16
CA LEU A 291 -21.95 13.88 -18.12
C LEU A 291 -23.48 13.99 -17.99
N ALA A 292 -24.14 12.97 -17.44
CA ALA A 292 -25.55 13.00 -17.08
C ALA A 292 -25.83 13.63 -15.69
N GLY A 293 -24.80 14.15 -15.01
CA GLY A 293 -24.92 14.77 -13.69
C GLY A 293 -24.88 13.80 -12.51
N LEU A 294 -24.56 12.53 -12.75
CA LEU A 294 -24.46 11.51 -11.70
C LEU A 294 -23.00 11.19 -11.40
N SER A 295 -22.48 11.68 -10.28
CA SER A 295 -21.14 11.40 -9.79
C SER A 295 -21.16 10.23 -8.80
N ILE A 296 -20.70 9.05 -9.24
CA ILE A 296 -20.53 7.86 -8.40
C ILE A 296 -19.04 7.60 -8.27
N ASP A 297 -18.58 7.28 -7.05
CA ASP A 297 -17.18 6.93 -6.83
C ASP A 297 -16.74 5.71 -7.65
N LYS A 298 -15.46 5.68 -8.00
CA LYS A 298 -14.87 4.66 -8.89
C LYS A 298 -15.09 3.22 -8.40
N PHE A 299 -14.97 2.99 -7.10
CA PHE A 299 -15.13 1.66 -6.50
C PHE A 299 -16.57 1.14 -6.66
N PRO A 300 -17.61 1.81 -6.12
CA PRO A 300 -18.99 1.34 -6.28
C PRO A 300 -19.43 1.31 -7.74
N LEU A 301 -18.99 2.26 -8.58
CA LEU A 301 -19.29 2.23 -10.01
C LEU A 301 -18.70 1.00 -10.71
N GLY A 302 -17.44 0.66 -10.41
CA GLY A 302 -16.79 -0.55 -10.91
C GLY A 302 -17.53 -1.82 -10.49
N VAL A 303 -17.94 -1.90 -9.22
CA VAL A 303 -18.75 -3.00 -8.69
C VAL A 303 -20.08 -3.13 -9.43
N ILE A 304 -20.80 -2.03 -9.64
CA ILE A 304 -22.10 -2.02 -10.33
C ILE A 304 -21.96 -2.50 -11.76
N VAL A 305 -21.00 -1.97 -12.52
CA VAL A 305 -20.81 -2.34 -13.93
C VAL A 305 -20.46 -3.82 -14.07
N LEU A 306 -19.54 -4.31 -13.25
CA LEU A 306 -19.14 -5.72 -13.23
C LEU A 306 -20.29 -6.64 -12.78
N ALA A 307 -21.06 -6.24 -11.77
CA ALA A 307 -22.22 -7.00 -11.31
C ALA A 307 -23.32 -7.09 -12.38
N MET A 308 -23.59 -5.99 -13.07
CA MET A 308 -24.57 -5.93 -14.17
C MET A 308 -24.13 -6.81 -15.35
N ASN A 309 -22.85 -6.74 -15.73
CA ASN A 309 -22.30 -7.59 -16.77
C ASN A 309 -22.42 -9.08 -16.42
N SER A 310 -21.91 -9.48 -15.25
CA SER A 310 -21.95 -10.87 -14.81
C SER A 310 -23.39 -11.37 -14.58
N ALA A 311 -24.32 -10.51 -14.16
CA ALA A 311 -25.74 -10.87 -14.02
C ALA A 311 -26.36 -11.32 -15.37
N ALA A 312 -25.94 -10.73 -16.49
CA ALA A 312 -26.42 -11.14 -17.81
C ALA A 312 -25.91 -12.53 -18.20
N TYR A 313 -24.65 -12.86 -17.87
CA TYR A 313 -24.09 -14.20 -18.06
C TYR A 313 -24.73 -15.23 -17.12
N LEU A 314 -24.87 -14.88 -15.84
CA LEU A 314 -25.54 -15.71 -14.83
C LEU A 314 -27.01 -15.99 -15.20
N CYS A 315 -27.71 -15.03 -15.81
CA CYS A 315 -29.07 -15.24 -16.33
C CYS A 315 -29.13 -16.46 -17.27
N GLU A 316 -28.16 -16.60 -18.18
CA GLU A 316 -28.12 -17.69 -19.15
C GLU A 316 -27.68 -19.00 -18.53
N ILE A 317 -26.72 -18.94 -17.60
CA ILE A 317 -26.28 -20.09 -16.80
C ILE A 317 -27.46 -20.66 -16.01
N PHE A 318 -28.21 -19.82 -15.28
CA PHE A 318 -29.40 -20.25 -14.56
C PHE A 318 -30.49 -20.75 -15.49
N ARG A 319 -30.72 -20.09 -16.63
CA ARG A 319 -31.76 -20.51 -17.58
C ARG A 319 -31.45 -21.88 -18.15
N ALA A 320 -30.22 -22.11 -18.59
CA ALA A 320 -29.75 -23.40 -19.08
C ALA A 320 -29.79 -24.47 -17.99
N GLY A 321 -29.40 -24.12 -16.76
CA GLY A 321 -29.49 -24.99 -15.60
C GLY A 321 -30.92 -25.45 -15.32
N ILE A 322 -31.89 -24.53 -15.31
CA ILE A 322 -33.32 -24.83 -15.10
C ILE A 322 -33.86 -25.70 -16.23
N GLN A 323 -33.53 -25.37 -17.48
CA GLN A 323 -33.98 -26.14 -18.65
C GLN A 323 -33.36 -27.53 -18.74
N SER A 324 -32.23 -27.77 -18.08
CA SER A 324 -31.60 -29.09 -18.04
C SER A 324 -32.38 -30.10 -17.19
N ILE A 325 -33.27 -29.64 -16.29
CA ILE A 325 -34.03 -30.52 -15.40
C ILE A 325 -35.03 -31.35 -16.22
N PRO A 326 -35.07 -32.70 -16.07
CA PRO A 326 -36.01 -33.54 -16.80
C PRO A 326 -37.46 -33.14 -16.56
N ALA A 327 -38.27 -33.10 -17.63
CA ALA A 327 -39.68 -32.71 -17.57
C ALA A 327 -40.49 -33.53 -16.56
N GLY A 328 -40.14 -34.82 -16.38
CA GLY A 328 -40.78 -35.70 -15.40
C GLY A 328 -40.71 -35.22 -13.94
N GLN A 329 -39.73 -34.38 -13.57
CA GLN A 329 -39.69 -33.75 -12.24
C GLN A 329 -40.82 -32.73 -12.06
N ASN A 330 -41.11 -31.97 -13.11
CA ASN A 330 -42.22 -31.02 -13.10
C ASN A 330 -43.56 -31.77 -13.12
N GLU A 331 -43.69 -32.80 -13.95
CA GLU A 331 -44.89 -33.65 -14.00
C GLU A 331 -45.18 -34.33 -12.66
N ALA A 332 -44.16 -34.92 -12.01
CA ALA A 332 -44.31 -35.54 -10.69
C ALA A 332 -44.72 -34.54 -9.61
N ALA A 333 -44.11 -33.36 -9.57
CA ALA A 333 -44.47 -32.31 -8.62
C ALA A 333 -45.92 -31.83 -8.81
N ARG A 334 -46.36 -31.69 -10.07
CA ARG A 334 -47.75 -31.33 -10.41
C ARG A 334 -48.73 -32.43 -10.02
N SER A 335 -48.37 -33.70 -10.16
CA SER A 335 -49.18 -34.85 -9.71
C SER A 335 -49.34 -34.91 -8.19
N LEU A 336 -48.38 -34.35 -7.44
CA LEU A 336 -48.45 -34.18 -5.97
C LEU A 336 -49.21 -32.91 -5.54
N GLY A 337 -49.87 -32.20 -6.47
CA GLY A 337 -50.68 -31.02 -6.18
C GLY A 337 -49.90 -29.71 -6.03
N MET A 338 -48.59 -29.69 -6.31
CA MET A 338 -47.78 -28.47 -6.19
C MET A 338 -48.16 -27.43 -7.26
N ASN A 339 -48.26 -26.17 -6.87
CA ASN A 339 -48.38 -25.06 -7.82
C ASN A 339 -47.02 -24.74 -8.48
N ALA A 340 -47.02 -23.95 -9.57
CA ALA A 340 -45.80 -23.68 -10.33
C ALA A 340 -44.69 -23.00 -9.50
N ALA A 341 -45.04 -22.14 -8.55
CA ALA A 341 -44.07 -21.48 -7.67
C ALA A 341 -43.47 -22.48 -6.67
N GLN A 342 -44.30 -23.34 -6.07
CA GLN A 342 -43.85 -24.42 -5.19
C GLN A 342 -42.94 -25.39 -5.96
N THR A 343 -43.32 -25.83 -7.16
CA THR A 343 -42.48 -26.71 -7.99
C THR A 343 -41.14 -26.04 -8.31
N MET A 344 -41.14 -24.74 -8.64
CA MET A 344 -39.91 -24.01 -8.92
C MET A 344 -38.99 -23.93 -7.69
N ILE A 345 -39.51 -23.48 -6.55
CA ILE A 345 -38.73 -23.22 -5.33
C ILE A 345 -38.25 -24.51 -4.66
N PHE A 346 -39.11 -25.51 -4.53
CA PHE A 346 -38.81 -26.70 -3.72
C PHE A 346 -38.23 -27.87 -4.54
N VAL A 347 -38.45 -27.92 -5.86
CA VAL A 347 -38.00 -29.04 -6.70
C VAL A 347 -36.94 -28.62 -7.69
N ILE A 348 -37.21 -27.59 -8.52
CA ILE A 348 -36.36 -27.24 -9.67
C ILE A 348 -35.11 -26.45 -9.25
N ILE A 349 -35.27 -25.38 -8.46
CA ILE A 349 -34.14 -24.52 -8.05
C ILE A 349 -33.06 -25.31 -7.28
N PRO A 350 -33.37 -26.13 -6.26
CA PRO A 350 -32.35 -26.88 -5.53
C PRO A 350 -31.53 -27.83 -6.42
N GLN A 351 -32.17 -28.44 -7.41
CA GLN A 351 -31.49 -29.29 -8.41
C GLN A 351 -30.65 -28.45 -9.37
N THR A 352 -31.18 -27.31 -9.80
CA THR A 352 -30.49 -26.37 -10.70
C THR A 352 -29.19 -25.87 -10.08
N VAL A 353 -29.23 -25.40 -8.82
CA VAL A 353 -28.07 -24.86 -8.12
C VAL A 353 -26.87 -25.82 -8.20
N ARG A 354 -27.10 -27.10 -7.93
CA ARG A 354 -26.03 -28.13 -8.01
C ARG A 354 -25.44 -28.28 -9.40
N ARG A 355 -26.24 -28.10 -10.46
CA ARG A 355 -25.81 -28.23 -11.85
C ARG A 355 -25.06 -27.00 -12.36
N VAL A 356 -25.41 -25.81 -11.87
CA VAL A 356 -24.82 -24.55 -12.36
C VAL A 356 -23.57 -24.13 -11.60
N ILE A 357 -23.34 -24.63 -10.37
CA ILE A 357 -22.17 -24.29 -9.54
C ILE A 357 -20.83 -24.34 -10.30
N PRO A 358 -20.51 -25.37 -11.11
CA PRO A 358 -19.24 -25.39 -11.85
C PRO A 358 -19.12 -24.24 -12.84
N THR A 359 -20.17 -23.99 -13.63
CA THR A 359 -20.20 -22.91 -14.62
C THR A 359 -20.19 -21.53 -13.96
N MET A 360 -20.88 -21.36 -12.82
CA MET A 360 -20.82 -20.14 -12.02
C MET A 360 -19.41 -19.90 -11.46
N THR A 361 -18.70 -20.94 -11.05
CA THR A 361 -17.33 -20.81 -10.57
C THR A 361 -16.40 -20.37 -11.72
N SER A 362 -16.61 -20.88 -12.93
CA SER A 362 -15.89 -20.40 -14.12
C SER A 362 -16.19 -18.93 -14.42
N GLU A 363 -17.45 -18.50 -14.31
CA GLU A 363 -17.85 -17.10 -14.46
C GLU A 363 -17.20 -16.20 -13.39
N PHE A 364 -17.09 -16.67 -12.15
CA PHE A 364 -16.37 -15.95 -11.09
C PHE A 364 -14.90 -15.73 -11.44
N ILE A 365 -14.21 -16.76 -11.98
CA ILE A 365 -12.82 -16.66 -12.43
C ILE A 365 -12.68 -15.62 -13.55
N LEU A 366 -13.63 -15.60 -14.49
CA LEU A 366 -13.66 -14.61 -15.57
C LEU A 366 -13.85 -13.20 -15.01
N LEU A 367 -14.84 -13.01 -14.14
CA LEU A 367 -15.10 -11.72 -13.51
C LEU A 367 -13.88 -11.17 -12.76
N TYR A 368 -13.14 -12.05 -12.05
CA TYR A 368 -11.90 -11.67 -11.40
C TYR A 368 -10.84 -11.17 -12.38
N LYS A 369 -10.66 -11.83 -13.52
CA LYS A 369 -9.75 -11.35 -14.57
C LYS A 369 -10.23 -10.06 -15.21
N ASP A 370 -11.53 -9.91 -15.41
CA ASP A 370 -12.15 -8.75 -16.03
C ASP A 370 -12.04 -7.48 -15.17
N THR A 371 -11.75 -7.59 -13.87
CA THR A 371 -11.39 -6.42 -13.04
C THR A 371 -10.22 -5.63 -13.61
N SER A 372 -9.29 -6.28 -14.34
CA SER A 372 -8.17 -5.63 -15.01
C SER A 372 -8.60 -4.52 -15.98
N MET A 373 -9.81 -4.62 -16.55
CA MET A 373 -10.33 -3.60 -17.47
C MET A 373 -10.62 -2.26 -16.75
N LEU A 374 -10.84 -2.29 -15.43
CA LEU A 374 -11.06 -1.08 -14.63
C LEU A 374 -9.79 -0.21 -14.54
N ALA A 375 -8.60 -0.75 -14.82
CA ALA A 375 -7.36 0.01 -14.92
C ALA A 375 -7.47 1.15 -15.96
N ALA A 376 -8.22 0.93 -17.04
CA ALA A 376 -8.36 1.90 -18.12
C ALA A 376 -9.12 3.18 -17.70
N VAL A 377 -9.92 3.09 -16.64
CA VAL A 377 -10.66 4.22 -16.06
C VAL A 377 -10.04 4.69 -14.73
N GLY A 378 -8.82 4.22 -14.44
CA GLY A 378 -8.03 4.65 -13.29
C GLY A 378 -8.59 4.17 -11.95
N VAL A 379 -9.21 2.98 -11.90
CA VAL A 379 -9.42 2.26 -10.64
C VAL A 379 -8.11 1.61 -10.23
N MET A 380 -7.68 1.82 -8.98
CA MET A 380 -6.44 1.28 -8.43
C MET A 380 -6.55 -0.21 -8.09
N GLU A 381 -6.65 -1.06 -9.12
CA GLU A 381 -6.54 -2.52 -8.99
C GLU A 381 -5.15 -3.02 -9.44
N VAL A 382 -4.94 -4.35 -9.50
CA VAL A 382 -3.66 -5.01 -9.81
C VAL A 382 -2.94 -4.39 -11.01
N VAL A 383 -3.61 -4.26 -12.16
CA VAL A 383 -3.01 -3.77 -13.40
C VAL A 383 -2.70 -2.27 -13.32
N MET A 384 -3.53 -1.47 -12.66
CA MET A 384 -3.29 -0.04 -12.47
C MET A 384 -2.12 0.25 -11.54
N TYR A 385 -1.95 -0.51 -10.45
CA TYR A 385 -0.76 -0.41 -9.61
C TYR A 385 0.50 -0.80 -10.38
N ALA A 386 0.47 -1.92 -11.12
CA ALA A 386 1.58 -2.32 -11.98
C ALA A 386 1.92 -1.23 -13.02
N LYS A 387 0.91 -0.66 -13.69
CA LYS A 387 1.07 0.45 -14.65
C LYS A 387 1.73 1.67 -14.03
N THR A 388 1.38 2.01 -12.80
CA THR A 388 1.95 3.16 -12.08
C THR A 388 3.45 2.95 -11.82
N ILE A 389 3.84 1.73 -11.42
CA ILE A 389 5.25 1.37 -11.19
C ILE A 389 6.02 1.29 -12.51
N VAL A 390 5.39 0.79 -13.58
CA VAL A 390 6.01 0.78 -14.93
C VAL A 390 6.28 2.21 -15.39
N ALA A 391 5.37 3.14 -15.13
CA ALA A 391 5.53 4.55 -15.49
C ALA A 391 6.67 5.23 -14.73
N SER A 392 6.91 4.87 -13.45
CA SER A 392 8.01 5.44 -12.66
C SER A 392 9.36 4.76 -12.91
N THR A 393 9.38 3.45 -13.13
CA THR A 393 10.62 2.67 -13.27
C THR A 393 11.10 2.49 -14.72
N GLY A 394 10.21 2.67 -15.70
CA GLY A 394 10.48 2.37 -17.11
C GLY A 394 10.63 0.88 -17.43
N SER A 395 10.31 -0.02 -16.48
CA SER A 395 10.39 -1.47 -16.63
C SER A 395 9.01 -2.10 -16.72
N ILE A 396 8.85 -3.13 -17.56
CA ILE A 396 7.61 -3.89 -17.76
C ILE A 396 7.43 -4.95 -16.65
N THR A 397 8.49 -5.22 -15.88
CA THR A 397 8.54 -6.21 -14.80
C THR A 397 7.34 -6.22 -13.85
N PRO A 398 6.77 -5.07 -13.41
CA PRO A 398 5.60 -5.05 -12.53
C PRO A 398 4.36 -5.76 -13.13
N TYR A 399 4.22 -5.83 -14.46
CA TYR A 399 3.13 -6.59 -15.09
C TYR A 399 3.29 -8.10 -14.94
N ILE A 400 4.53 -8.60 -14.83
CA ILE A 400 4.78 -10.02 -14.53
C ILE A 400 4.38 -10.32 -13.09
N VAL A 401 4.67 -9.42 -12.15
CA VAL A 401 4.20 -9.52 -10.76
C VAL A 401 2.66 -9.51 -10.71
N ALA A 402 2.00 -8.62 -11.45
CA ALA A 402 0.55 -8.64 -11.62
C ALA A 402 0.02 -9.99 -12.16
N ALA A 403 0.68 -10.55 -13.19
CA ALA A 403 0.31 -11.84 -13.75
C ALA A 403 0.40 -12.98 -12.72
N CYS A 404 1.41 -12.97 -11.86
CA CYS A 404 1.53 -13.91 -10.74
C CYS A 404 0.33 -13.80 -9.78
N PHE A 405 -0.10 -12.60 -9.41
CA PHE A 405 -1.27 -12.41 -8.55
C PHE A 405 -2.58 -12.90 -9.19
N TYR A 406 -2.74 -12.76 -10.51
CA TYR A 406 -3.87 -13.40 -11.19
C TYR A 406 -3.78 -14.93 -11.08
N LEU A 407 -2.61 -15.51 -11.37
CA LEU A 407 -2.40 -16.97 -11.32
C LEU A 407 -2.63 -17.57 -9.93
N VAL A 408 -2.26 -16.86 -8.86
CA VAL A 408 -2.46 -17.27 -7.46
C VAL A 408 -3.93 -17.58 -7.15
N ILE A 409 -4.88 -16.82 -7.71
CA ILE A 409 -6.31 -17.11 -7.57
C ILE A 409 -6.82 -18.05 -8.66
N THR A 410 -6.45 -17.84 -9.92
CA THR A 410 -7.09 -18.57 -11.02
C THR A 410 -6.72 -20.06 -11.02
N LEU A 411 -5.49 -20.45 -10.66
CA LEU A 411 -5.05 -21.84 -10.70
C LEU A 411 -5.74 -22.72 -9.62
N PRO A 412 -5.82 -22.31 -8.34
CA PRO A 412 -6.60 -23.04 -7.35
C PRO A 412 -8.08 -23.17 -7.73
N LEU A 413 -8.71 -22.08 -8.19
CA LEU A 413 -10.12 -22.08 -8.56
C LEU A 413 -10.38 -22.97 -9.77
N ALA A 414 -9.52 -22.97 -10.79
CA ALA A 414 -9.64 -23.86 -11.94
C ALA A 414 -9.57 -25.35 -11.52
N LYS A 415 -8.71 -25.70 -10.55
CA LYS A 415 -8.67 -27.05 -9.97
C LYS A 415 -9.96 -27.40 -9.22
N VAL A 416 -10.56 -26.43 -8.51
CA VAL A 416 -11.86 -26.62 -7.84
C VAL A 416 -12.96 -26.88 -8.87
N VAL A 417 -13.02 -26.11 -9.96
CA VAL A 417 -13.97 -26.32 -11.07
C VAL A 417 -13.84 -27.74 -11.62
N GLY A 418 -12.63 -28.17 -11.99
CA GLY A 418 -12.41 -29.51 -12.54
C GLY A 418 -12.81 -30.64 -11.59
N ARG A 419 -12.60 -30.47 -10.27
CA ARG A 419 -13.07 -31.43 -9.27
C ARG A 419 -14.59 -31.47 -9.15
N LEU A 420 -15.26 -30.31 -9.23
CA LEU A 420 -16.72 -30.23 -9.17
C LEU A 420 -17.34 -30.89 -10.41
N GLU A 421 -16.81 -30.62 -11.60
CA GLU A 421 -17.25 -31.25 -12.86
C GLU A 421 -17.08 -32.78 -12.82
N ALA A 422 -15.92 -33.27 -12.36
CA ALA A 422 -15.67 -34.71 -12.23
C ALA A 422 -16.64 -35.39 -11.26
N ARG A 423 -16.99 -34.74 -10.14
CA ARG A 423 -17.97 -35.25 -9.17
C ARG A 423 -19.39 -35.29 -9.74
N LEU A 424 -19.78 -34.27 -10.49
CA LEU A 424 -21.11 -34.20 -11.12
C LEU A 424 -21.24 -35.20 -12.28
N ALA A 425 -20.19 -35.41 -13.07
CA ALA A 425 -20.16 -36.41 -14.14
C ALA A 425 -20.10 -37.86 -13.63
N GLY A 426 -19.44 -38.10 -12.48
CA GLY A 426 -19.33 -39.43 -11.86
C GLY A 426 -20.65 -40.03 -11.37
N GLY A 427 -21.69 -39.23 -11.15
CA GLY A 427 -23.02 -39.69 -10.74
C GLY A 427 -23.84 -40.39 -11.83
N GLY A 428 -23.43 -40.29 -13.11
CA GLY A 428 -24.18 -40.83 -14.26
C GLY A 428 -23.67 -42.17 -14.81
N ARG A 429 -22.51 -42.66 -14.39
CA ARG A 429 -21.92 -43.91 -14.91
C ARG A 429 -22.40 -45.14 -14.14
N ARG A 430 -23.71 -45.39 -14.16
CA ARG A 430 -24.26 -46.70 -13.83
C ARG A 430 -23.95 -47.65 -14.98
N ARG A 431 -22.75 -48.23 -14.91
CA ARG A 431 -22.32 -49.55 -15.40
C ARG A 431 -23.37 -50.25 -16.28
N LYS A 432 -23.33 -50.04 -17.60
CA LYS A 432 -23.97 -50.96 -18.55
C LYS A 432 -23.08 -52.21 -18.59
N ARG A 433 -23.40 -53.21 -17.77
CA ARG A 433 -22.80 -54.56 -17.85
C ARG A 433 -23.82 -55.51 -18.43
N GLN A 434 -23.33 -56.39 -19.30
CA GLN A 434 -23.98 -57.53 -19.95
C GLN A 434 -24.96 -57.14 -21.06
N GLY A 435 -24.99 -57.78 -22.23
CA GLY A 435 -24.40 -59.03 -22.72
C GLY A 435 -25.34 -59.53 -23.83
N GLY A 436 -24.82 -60.02 -24.94
CA GLY A 436 -25.65 -60.54 -26.03
C GLY A 436 -24.89 -60.64 -27.35
N ALA A 437 -24.52 -61.87 -27.68
CA ALA A 437 -23.93 -62.28 -28.95
C ALA A 437 -24.86 -61.98 -30.15
N GLY A 438 -24.29 -61.77 -31.33
CA GLY A 438 -25.04 -61.68 -32.57
C GLY A 438 -24.19 -61.20 -33.75
N ALA A 439 -23.87 -62.13 -34.64
CA ALA A 439 -23.05 -62.00 -35.84
C ALA A 439 -23.40 -60.82 -36.78
N ALA A 440 -22.40 -60.27 -37.48
CA ALA A 440 -22.24 -60.39 -38.95
C ALA A 440 -21.06 -59.56 -39.51
N ARG A 441 -20.19 -60.30 -40.23
CA ARG A 441 -19.18 -60.05 -41.28
C ARG A 441 -18.50 -58.68 -41.55
N PRO A 442 -17.23 -58.74 -42.04
CA PRO A 442 -16.37 -57.58 -42.27
C PRO A 442 -16.51 -57.02 -43.70
N LEU A 443 -16.26 -55.72 -43.85
CA LEU A 443 -15.87 -55.12 -45.13
C LEU A 443 -14.48 -54.48 -45.00
N GLN A 444 -13.69 -54.76 -46.03
CA GLN A 444 -12.26 -54.55 -46.19
C GLN A 444 -11.83 -53.09 -46.20
N GLY A 445 -10.62 -52.86 -45.68
CA GLY A 445 -9.57 -52.06 -46.32
C GLY A 445 -9.73 -50.54 -46.31
N THR A 446 -8.95 -49.85 -45.48
CA THR A 446 -7.74 -49.12 -45.91
C THR A 446 -7.16 -48.31 -44.75
N ASP A 447 -5.94 -48.70 -44.39
CA ASP A 447 -4.80 -47.90 -43.98
C ASP A 447 -4.94 -46.71 -43.03
N SER A 448 -4.30 -46.94 -41.88
CA SER A 448 -3.77 -45.99 -40.93
C SER A 448 -2.81 -44.96 -41.56
N ALA A 449 -3.28 -43.74 -41.80
CA ALA A 449 -2.47 -42.50 -41.79
C ALA A 449 -3.38 -41.28 -41.99
N GLY A 450 -3.75 -40.59 -40.91
CA GLY A 450 -4.67 -39.45 -41.03
C GLY A 450 -4.82 -38.60 -39.78
N VAL A 451 -3.71 -38.24 -39.13
CA VAL A 451 -3.71 -37.18 -38.07
C VAL A 451 -2.52 -36.22 -38.19
N THR A 452 -1.75 -36.26 -39.29
CA THR A 452 -0.59 -35.37 -39.49
C THR A 452 -0.76 -34.46 -40.72
N ALA A 453 -1.93 -33.82 -40.86
CA ALA A 453 -2.22 -32.95 -42.01
C ALA A 453 -3.08 -31.71 -41.68
N TYR A 454 -2.83 -31.07 -40.52
CA TYR A 454 -3.47 -29.78 -40.20
C TYR A 454 -2.50 -28.70 -39.69
N VAL A 455 -1.19 -28.92 -39.75
CA VAL A 455 -0.19 -27.94 -39.23
C VAL A 455 0.71 -27.36 -40.35
N THR A 456 0.64 -27.85 -41.58
CA THR A 456 1.56 -27.44 -42.66
C THR A 456 0.98 -26.50 -43.72
N ASP A 457 -0.27 -26.03 -43.59
CA ASP A 457 -0.95 -25.24 -44.64
C ASP A 457 -1.21 -23.76 -44.26
N ALA A 458 -0.64 -23.28 -43.15
CA ALA A 458 -0.78 -21.89 -42.68
C ALA A 458 0.48 -21.03 -42.80
N LEU A 459 1.57 -21.54 -43.39
CA LEU A 459 2.85 -20.82 -43.53
C LEU A 459 3.24 -20.46 -44.98
N THR A 460 2.37 -20.68 -45.97
CA THR A 460 2.69 -20.46 -47.40
C THR A 460 1.83 -19.44 -48.13
N SER A 461 0.97 -18.68 -47.45
CA SER A 461 0.10 -17.67 -48.08
C SER A 461 0.32 -16.26 -47.51
N GLN A 462 1.49 -15.69 -47.76
CA GLN A 462 1.67 -14.23 -47.79
C GLN A 462 1.64 -13.75 -49.25
N PRO A 463 0.87 -12.71 -49.61
CA PRO A 463 0.94 -12.13 -50.94
C PRO A 463 2.24 -11.31 -51.09
N VAL A 464 3.02 -11.65 -52.12
CA VAL A 464 4.20 -10.88 -52.56
C VAL A 464 3.73 -9.57 -53.18
N ILE A 465 4.10 -8.43 -52.58
CA ILE A 465 3.99 -7.12 -53.23
C ILE A 465 5.13 -7.01 -54.25
N LYS A 466 4.76 -6.91 -55.53
CA LYS A 466 5.68 -6.72 -56.65
C LYS A 466 5.95 -5.22 -56.79
N ASN A 467 7.21 -4.81 -56.58
CA ASN A 467 7.69 -3.47 -56.95
C ASN A 467 8.01 -3.47 -58.45
N ASP A 468 7.09 -2.96 -59.26
CA ASP A 468 7.39 -2.60 -60.65
C ASP A 468 7.67 -1.09 -60.69
N ALA A 469 8.95 -0.73 -60.82
CA ALA A 469 9.39 0.63 -61.14
C ALA A 469 9.31 0.83 -62.67
N PRO A 470 8.65 1.90 -63.17
CA PRO A 470 8.85 2.34 -64.54
C PRO A 470 9.99 3.36 -64.63
N ASP A 471 10.79 3.13 -65.66
CA ASP A 471 11.91 3.88 -66.18
C ASP A 471 11.58 5.38 -66.40
N ALA A 472 12.45 6.27 -65.93
CA ALA A 472 12.38 7.70 -66.20
C ALA A 472 13.18 8.00 -67.47
N GLY A 473 12.48 8.10 -68.60
CA GLY A 473 13.04 8.48 -69.89
C GLY A 473 12.12 9.45 -70.65
N ARG A 474 12.47 10.74 -70.55
CA ARG A 474 11.93 11.95 -71.23
C ARG A 474 10.62 12.55 -70.73
#